data_AF-A0A8D0L5M6-F1
#
_entry.id   AF-A0A8D0L5M6-F1
#
_cell.length_a   1.000
_cell.length_b   1.000
_cell.length_c   1.000
_cell.angle_alpha   90.00
_cell.angle_beta   90.00
_cell.angle_gamma   90.00
#
_symmetry.space_group_name_H-M   'P 1'
#
loop_
_entity.id
_entity.type
_entity.pdbx_description
1 polymer ?
#
loop_
_entity_poly.entity_id
_entity_poly.type
_entity_poly.pdbx_seq_one_letter_code
_entity_poly.pdbx_strand_id
1 'polypeptide(L)'
;FAQHVHQMLSDSITTRFCHILLLNLTFILPLLSVRCMFIQTQDTPNPNSLKFIPGKPVLESRTMDFSSQAAAYCSPLARQLFRIEGVKSVFFGPDFITVTKESEDVDWNLLKPDIYATIMDFFASGLPVVTEEAPRTDTVASEEDDEVVLMIKELLDTRIRPTVQEDGGDVIYKGFEDGIVRLKLQGSCTSCPSSIITLKSGIQNMLQFYIPEVEGVEQVTEDDDEMEKGANST
;
A
#
# COMPACT_ATOMS: atom_id res chain seq x y z
N PHE A 1 62.89 -39.54 11.56
CA PHE A 1 61.83 -40.16 12.38
C PHE A 1 61.31 -39.23 13.49
N ALA A 2 61.25 -37.92 13.25
CA ALA A 2 60.75 -36.94 14.22
C ALA A 2 60.03 -35.77 13.52
N GLN A 3 59.24 -36.08 12.50
CA GLN A 3 58.49 -35.05 11.73
C GLN A 3 57.13 -35.54 11.22
N HIS A 4 56.57 -36.61 11.81
CA HIS A 4 55.30 -37.18 11.33
C HIS A 4 54.24 -37.45 12.42
N VAL A 5 54.43 -36.91 13.63
CA VAL A 5 53.44 -37.10 14.72
C VAL A 5 52.88 -35.77 15.25
N HIS A 6 53.36 -34.62 14.78
CA HIS A 6 52.86 -33.30 15.23
C HIS A 6 51.74 -32.71 14.35
N GLN A 7 51.36 -33.40 13.25
CA GLN A 7 50.38 -32.92 12.27
C GLN A 7 49.06 -33.71 12.31
N MET A 8 48.64 -34.21 13.47
CA MET A 8 47.39 -34.97 13.62
C MET A 8 46.57 -34.58 14.87
N LEU A 9 46.98 -33.57 15.64
CA LEU A 9 46.27 -33.13 16.85
C LEU A 9 45.98 -31.63 16.90
N SER A 10 46.12 -30.90 15.78
CA SER A 10 45.77 -29.47 15.68
C SER A 10 44.50 -29.17 14.87
N ASP A 11 43.99 -30.12 14.09
CA ASP A 11 42.97 -29.80 13.07
C ASP A 11 41.56 -30.29 13.40
N SER A 12 41.31 -30.84 14.59
CA SER A 12 39.99 -31.41 14.91
C SER A 12 39.15 -30.62 15.93
N ILE A 13 39.66 -29.55 16.54
CA ILE A 13 38.91 -28.86 17.61
C ILE A 13 38.54 -27.42 17.23
N THR A 14 39.28 -26.74 16.35
CA THR A 14 39.03 -25.33 16.04
C THR A 14 37.95 -25.12 14.96
N THR A 15 37.70 -26.10 14.10
CA THR A 15 36.75 -25.94 12.96
C THR A 15 35.30 -26.33 13.30
N ARG A 16 35.07 -27.06 14.40
CA ARG A 16 33.71 -27.43 14.83
C ARG A 16 33.06 -26.48 15.83
N PHE A 17 33.83 -25.55 16.42
CA PHE A 17 33.27 -24.54 17.32
C PHE A 17 32.84 -23.24 16.63
N CYS A 18 33.38 -22.91 15.45
CA CYS A 18 33.00 -21.69 14.72
C CYS A 18 31.66 -21.85 13.95
N HIS A 19 31.33 -23.06 13.51
CA HIS A 19 30.09 -23.29 12.74
C HIS A 19 28.81 -23.28 13.59
N ILE A 20 28.90 -23.58 14.89
CA ILE A 20 27.73 -23.59 15.79
C ILE A 20 27.42 -22.18 16.35
N LEU A 21 28.40 -21.27 16.38
CA LEU A 21 28.18 -19.90 16.84
C LEU A 21 27.62 -18.98 15.74
N LEU A 22 27.90 -19.27 14.45
CA LEU A 22 27.38 -18.50 13.32
C LEU A 22 25.95 -18.89 12.90
N LEU A 23 25.51 -20.12 13.18
CA LEU A 23 24.15 -20.59 12.85
C LEU A 23 23.05 -20.01 13.76
N ASN A 24 23.41 -19.42 14.90
CA ASN A 24 22.44 -18.79 15.80
C ASN A 24 22.27 -17.28 15.56
N LEU A 25 23.23 -16.59 14.92
CA LEU A 25 23.08 -15.14 14.65
C LEU A 25 22.10 -14.84 13.52
N THR A 26 21.98 -15.73 12.53
CA THR A 26 21.01 -15.62 11.43
C THR A 26 19.57 -15.89 11.87
N PHE A 27 19.35 -16.59 12.98
CA PHE A 27 18.02 -16.81 13.55
C PHE A 27 17.61 -15.77 14.61
N ILE A 28 18.58 -15.07 15.22
CA ILE A 28 18.31 -14.04 16.23
C ILE A 28 17.94 -12.69 15.59
N LEU A 29 18.44 -12.38 14.39
CA LEU A 29 18.15 -11.14 13.68
C LEU A 29 16.65 -10.89 13.40
N PRO A 30 15.84 -11.86 12.90
CA PRO A 30 14.41 -11.63 12.70
C PRO A 30 13.63 -11.48 14.01
N LEU A 31 14.05 -12.14 15.10
CA LEU A 31 13.41 -12.07 16.42
C LEU A 31 13.69 -10.76 17.18
N LEU A 32 14.82 -10.08 16.90
CA LEU A 32 15.13 -8.77 17.46
C LEU A 32 14.32 -7.63 16.80
N SER A 33 13.93 -7.78 15.53
CA SER A 33 13.16 -6.78 14.78
C SER A 33 11.71 -6.62 15.25
N VAL A 34 11.17 -7.60 16.00
CA VAL A 34 9.75 -7.62 16.40
C VAL A 34 9.52 -6.88 17.72
N ARG A 35 10.53 -6.72 18.58
CA ARG A 35 10.34 -6.18 19.95
C ARG A 35 10.33 -4.65 20.07
N CYS A 36 10.56 -3.92 18.97
CA CYS A 36 10.56 -2.45 18.94
C CYS A 36 9.82 -1.92 17.70
N MET A 37 8.64 -2.46 17.39
CA MET A 37 7.77 -1.84 16.39
C MET A 37 7.20 -0.54 16.95
N PHE A 38 7.47 0.58 16.30
CA PHE A 38 6.93 1.89 16.67
C PHE A 38 6.12 2.44 15.48
N ILE A 39 4.81 2.50 15.65
CA ILE A 39 3.90 2.99 14.63
C ILE A 39 3.82 4.51 14.77
N GLN A 40 4.18 5.23 13.72
CA GLN A 40 3.97 6.68 13.63
C GLN A 40 2.59 6.95 13.02
N THR A 41 1.97 8.07 13.39
CA THR A 41 0.75 8.56 12.74
C THR A 41 1.01 9.88 12.05
N GLN A 42 0.44 10.05 10.86
CA GLN A 42 0.45 11.30 10.10
C GLN A 42 -0.99 11.66 9.72
N ASP A 43 -1.32 12.94 9.89
CA ASP A 43 -2.60 13.48 9.45
C ASP A 43 -2.67 13.50 7.91
N THR A 44 -3.87 13.32 7.38
CA THR A 44 -4.14 13.46 5.95
C THR A 44 -4.96 14.72 5.70
N PRO A 45 -5.05 15.23 4.45
CA PRO A 45 -5.98 16.30 4.11
C PRO A 45 -7.46 15.97 4.37
N ASN A 46 -7.78 14.70 4.61
CA ASN A 46 -9.11 14.23 4.95
C ASN A 46 -9.24 14.01 6.48
N PRO A 47 -10.11 14.75 7.19
CA PRO A 47 -10.25 14.63 8.65
C PRO A 47 -10.77 13.25 9.11
N ASN A 48 -11.42 12.51 8.21
CA ASN A 48 -11.93 11.17 8.46
C ASN A 48 -10.90 10.08 8.20
N SER A 49 -9.71 10.42 7.71
CA SER A 49 -8.65 9.45 7.39
C SER A 49 -7.36 9.76 8.12
N LEU A 50 -6.72 8.72 8.67
CA LEU A 50 -5.44 8.83 9.36
C LEU A 50 -4.45 7.81 8.81
N LYS A 51 -3.21 8.24 8.58
CA LYS A 51 -2.12 7.41 8.05
C LYS A 51 -1.29 6.86 9.20
N PHE A 52 -1.06 5.55 9.20
CA PHE A 52 -0.27 4.79 10.16
C PHE A 52 0.96 4.22 9.47
N ILE A 53 2.15 4.52 9.98
CA ILE A 53 3.44 4.15 9.40
C ILE A 53 4.12 3.17 10.35
N PRO A 54 4.02 1.85 10.09
CA PRO A 54 4.59 0.80 10.95
C PRO A 54 6.13 0.77 11.00
N GLY A 55 6.82 1.49 10.13
CA GLY A 55 8.28 1.44 9.99
C GLY A 55 8.79 0.16 9.30
N LYS A 56 7.89 -0.60 8.67
CA LYS A 56 8.16 -1.78 7.84
C LYS A 56 7.34 -1.68 6.56
N PRO A 57 7.79 -2.28 5.44
CA PRO A 57 6.97 -2.38 4.24
C PRO A 57 5.64 -3.08 4.53
N VAL A 58 4.55 -2.54 3.97
CA VAL A 58 3.19 -3.07 4.07
C VAL A 58 2.84 -3.79 2.78
N LEU A 59 2.90 -3.08 1.64
CA LEU A 59 2.74 -3.62 0.30
C LEU A 59 3.86 -3.08 -0.61
N GLU A 60 5.09 -3.58 -0.46
CA GLU A 60 6.34 -3.06 -1.06
C GLU A 60 6.22 -2.31 -2.41
N SER A 61 5.53 -2.89 -3.41
CA SER A 61 5.45 -2.37 -4.77
C SER A 61 4.05 -1.96 -5.23
N ARG A 62 3.02 -2.07 -4.37
CA ARG A 62 1.63 -1.81 -4.77
C ARG A 62 0.82 -1.12 -3.68
N THR A 63 -0.41 -0.79 -4.04
CA THR A 63 -1.39 -0.32 -3.06
C THR A 63 -2.64 -1.18 -3.20
N MET A 64 -3.47 -1.19 -2.17
CA MET A 64 -4.73 -1.92 -2.19
C MET A 64 -5.74 -1.22 -1.31
N ASP A 65 -6.93 -1.01 -1.87
CA ASP A 65 -8.07 -0.39 -1.20
C ASP A 65 -9.06 -1.46 -0.74
N PHE A 66 -9.55 -1.30 0.48
CA PHE A 66 -10.60 -2.12 1.05
C PHE A 66 -11.73 -1.21 1.51
N SER A 67 -12.76 -1.10 0.67
CA SER A 67 -13.96 -0.30 0.92
C SER A 67 -14.94 -0.95 1.89
N SER A 68 -14.82 -2.26 2.13
CA SER A 68 -15.71 -3.02 3.00
C SER A 68 -15.06 -4.24 3.63
N GLN A 69 -15.67 -4.77 4.69
CA GLN A 69 -15.25 -6.01 5.33
C GLN A 69 -15.29 -7.21 4.37
N ALA A 70 -16.20 -7.22 3.40
CA ALA A 70 -16.27 -8.26 2.37
C ALA A 70 -15.06 -8.19 1.42
N ALA A 71 -14.67 -6.99 0.99
CA ALA A 71 -13.49 -6.76 0.15
C ALA A 71 -12.17 -7.14 0.86
N ALA A 72 -12.14 -7.12 2.19
CA ALA A 72 -10.97 -7.46 3.00
C ALA A 72 -10.59 -8.96 3.00
N TYR A 73 -11.35 -9.84 2.34
CA TYR A 73 -11.15 -11.30 2.42
C TYR A 73 -9.70 -11.75 2.14
N CYS A 74 -9.01 -11.06 1.23
CA CYS A 74 -7.66 -11.39 0.80
C CYS A 74 -6.57 -10.91 1.77
N SER A 75 -6.88 -10.13 2.80
CA SER A 75 -5.91 -9.63 3.78
C SER A 75 -6.29 -9.96 5.24
N PRO A 76 -5.50 -10.78 5.94
CA PRO A 76 -5.73 -11.03 7.37
C PRO A 76 -5.60 -9.77 8.23
N LEU A 77 -4.73 -8.82 7.85
CA LEU A 77 -4.59 -7.54 8.54
C LEU A 77 -5.82 -6.66 8.35
N ALA A 78 -6.29 -6.49 7.10
CA ALA A 78 -7.49 -5.68 6.83
C ALA A 78 -8.70 -6.25 7.58
N ARG A 79 -8.90 -7.57 7.56
CA ARG A 79 -9.99 -8.23 8.29
C ARG A 79 -9.95 -7.97 9.79
N GLN A 80 -8.77 -7.87 10.39
CA GLN A 80 -8.63 -7.56 11.81
C GLN A 80 -8.94 -6.09 12.09
N LEU A 81 -8.47 -5.17 11.24
CA LEU A 81 -8.78 -3.75 11.35
C LEU A 81 -10.29 -3.47 11.21
N PHE A 82 -10.98 -4.18 10.32
CA PHE A 82 -12.44 -4.10 10.17
C PHE A 82 -13.25 -4.67 11.36
N ARG A 83 -12.62 -5.31 12.34
CA ARG A 83 -13.30 -5.72 13.59
C ARG A 83 -13.36 -4.59 14.62
N ILE A 84 -12.56 -3.55 14.44
CA ILE A 84 -12.55 -2.37 15.30
C ILE A 84 -13.78 -1.54 14.96
N GLU A 85 -14.62 -1.29 15.95
CA GLU A 85 -15.83 -0.48 15.79
C GLU A 85 -15.46 0.96 15.38
N GLY A 86 -16.16 1.50 14.37
CA GLY A 86 -15.90 2.82 13.82
C GLY A 86 -14.91 2.86 12.64
N VAL A 87 -14.33 1.73 12.22
CA VAL A 87 -13.53 1.63 10.99
C VAL A 87 -14.43 1.41 9.77
N LYS A 88 -14.37 2.33 8.81
CA LYS A 88 -15.16 2.31 7.57
C LYS A 88 -14.44 1.69 6.39
N SER A 89 -13.19 2.07 6.18
CA SER A 89 -12.37 1.55 5.09
C SER A 89 -10.90 1.52 5.50
N VAL A 90 -10.14 0.64 4.84
CA VAL A 90 -8.71 0.46 5.07
C VAL A 90 -8.02 0.51 3.73
N PHE A 91 -6.89 1.18 3.65
CA PHE A 91 -6.07 1.26 2.46
C PHE A 91 -4.61 0.97 2.82
N PHE A 92 -3.96 0.13 2.04
CA PHE A 92 -2.55 -0.19 2.21
C PHE A 92 -1.72 0.46 1.10
N GLY A 93 -0.74 1.25 1.51
CA GLY A 93 0.31 1.76 0.64
C GLY A 93 1.60 0.94 0.73
N PRO A 94 2.70 1.43 0.14
CA PRO A 94 3.98 0.73 0.14
C PRO A 94 4.52 0.43 1.55
N ASP A 95 4.47 1.41 2.44
CA ASP A 95 5.02 1.37 3.80
C ASP A 95 4.06 1.94 4.87
N PHE A 96 2.81 2.16 4.50
CA PHE A 96 1.79 2.76 5.37
C PHE A 96 0.43 2.10 5.23
N ILE A 97 -0.41 2.33 6.25
CA ILE A 97 -1.81 1.92 6.31
C ILE A 97 -2.63 3.18 6.55
N THR A 98 -3.58 3.48 5.68
CA THR A 98 -4.58 4.53 5.92
C THR A 98 -5.85 3.87 6.42
N VAL A 99 -6.40 4.38 7.53
CA VAL A 99 -7.69 3.97 8.05
C VAL A 99 -8.65 5.15 7.91
N THR A 100 -9.86 4.88 7.44
CA THR A 100 -10.96 5.85 7.38
C THR A 100 -12.00 5.49 8.43
N LYS A 101 -12.46 6.47 9.22
CA LYS A 101 -13.52 6.28 10.21
C LYS A 101 -14.93 6.41 9.61
N GLU A 102 -15.93 5.85 10.28
CA GLU A 102 -17.32 5.78 9.80
C GLU A 102 -18.02 7.14 9.77
N SER A 103 -17.83 7.95 10.81
CA SER A 103 -18.40 9.28 10.91
C SER A 103 -17.44 10.26 11.57
N GLU A 104 -17.70 11.55 11.38
CA GLU A 104 -16.93 12.63 11.98
C GLU A 104 -16.97 12.59 13.52
N ASP A 105 -18.04 12.05 14.10
CA ASP A 105 -18.28 11.94 15.55
C ASP A 105 -17.36 10.92 16.25
N VAL A 106 -16.75 9.99 15.51
CA VAL A 106 -15.83 9.01 16.10
C VAL A 106 -14.49 9.66 16.39
N ASP A 107 -14.02 9.62 17.64
CA ASP A 107 -12.72 10.18 18.04
C ASP A 107 -11.58 9.19 17.74
N TRP A 108 -10.54 9.67 17.06
CA TRP A 108 -9.30 8.94 16.82
C TRP A 108 -8.62 8.48 18.11
N ASN A 109 -8.81 9.17 19.24
CA ASN A 109 -8.25 8.74 20.53
C ASN A 109 -8.83 7.40 21.02
N LEU A 110 -10.04 7.04 20.58
CA LEU A 110 -10.66 5.75 20.89
C LEU A 110 -10.21 4.65 19.92
N LEU A 111 -10.03 5.00 18.64
CA LEU A 111 -9.61 4.06 17.59
C LEU A 111 -8.11 3.70 17.67
N LYS A 112 -7.25 4.68 17.97
CA LYS A 112 -5.78 4.54 17.92
C LYS A 112 -5.26 3.35 18.75
N PRO A 113 -5.64 3.15 20.02
CA PRO A 113 -5.15 2.03 20.81
C PRO A 113 -5.40 0.66 20.16
N ASP A 114 -6.62 0.42 19.66
CA ASP A 114 -6.99 -0.85 19.05
C ASP A 114 -6.32 -1.05 17.69
N ILE A 115 -6.18 0.02 16.90
CA ILE A 115 -5.46 -0.02 15.62
C ILE A 115 -3.98 -0.35 15.87
N TYR A 116 -3.34 0.31 16.84
CA TYR A 116 -1.94 0.02 17.18
C TYR A 116 -1.77 -1.43 17.63
N ALA A 117 -2.61 -1.91 18.55
CA ALA A 117 -2.54 -3.29 19.02
C ALA A 117 -2.69 -4.28 17.86
N THR A 118 -3.68 -4.06 16.99
CA THR A 118 -3.93 -4.91 15.81
C THR A 118 -2.75 -4.95 14.85
N ILE A 119 -2.17 -3.80 14.52
CA ILE A 119 -1.01 -3.74 13.61
C ILE A 119 0.21 -4.41 14.25
N MET A 120 0.49 -4.12 15.53
CA MET A 120 1.64 -4.71 16.23
C MET A 120 1.52 -6.23 16.34
N ASP A 121 0.36 -6.74 16.76
CA ASP A 121 0.10 -8.18 16.89
C ASP A 121 0.18 -8.88 15.53
N PHE A 122 -0.35 -8.25 14.48
CA PHE A 122 -0.27 -8.78 13.12
C PHE A 122 1.19 -8.92 12.66
N PHE A 123 2.00 -7.87 12.75
CA PHE A 123 3.40 -7.95 12.31
C PHE A 123 4.25 -8.85 13.24
N ALA A 124 3.86 -9.02 14.50
CA ALA A 124 4.49 -9.98 15.41
C ALA A 124 4.14 -11.44 15.05
N SER A 125 2.96 -11.69 14.49
CA SER A 125 2.53 -13.02 14.07
C SER A 125 3.27 -13.56 12.84
N GLY A 126 3.86 -12.68 12.02
CA GLY A 126 4.54 -13.05 10.78
C GLY A 126 3.59 -13.55 9.68
N LEU A 127 2.28 -13.32 9.81
CA LEU A 127 1.31 -13.62 8.75
C LEU A 127 1.54 -12.73 7.52
N PRO A 128 1.25 -13.22 6.31
CA PRO A 128 1.33 -12.39 5.11
C PRO A 128 0.26 -11.29 5.13
N VAL A 129 0.61 -10.07 4.71
CA VAL A 129 -0.33 -8.93 4.64
C VAL A 129 -1.48 -9.24 3.69
N VAL A 130 -1.20 -9.96 2.60
CA VAL A 130 -2.16 -10.39 1.59
C VAL A 130 -1.94 -11.86 1.26
N THR A 131 -3.03 -12.59 1.08
CA THR A 131 -3.03 -14.03 0.75
C THR A 131 -3.01 -14.29 -0.76
N GLU A 132 -3.42 -13.30 -1.56
CA GLU A 132 -3.47 -13.35 -3.02
C GLU A 132 -2.74 -12.12 -3.61
N GLU A 133 -1.75 -12.36 -4.45
CA GLU A 133 -1.01 -11.30 -5.16
C GLU A 133 -1.58 -11.09 -6.56
N ALA A 134 -2.56 -10.19 -6.69
CA ALA A 134 -2.93 -9.63 -7.99
C ALA A 134 -1.92 -8.54 -8.44
N PRO A 135 -1.27 -8.66 -9.60
CA PRO A 135 -0.39 -7.62 -10.13
C PRO A 135 -1.20 -6.35 -10.45
N ARG A 136 -0.58 -5.17 -10.28
CA ARG A 136 -1.14 -3.91 -10.81
C ARG A 136 -0.92 -3.87 -12.31
N THR A 137 -1.99 -3.61 -13.06
CA THR A 137 -1.97 -3.59 -14.53
C THR A 137 -2.45 -2.26 -15.11
N ASP A 138 -2.87 -1.31 -14.28
CA ASP A 138 -3.54 -0.08 -14.70
C ASP A 138 -2.60 0.91 -15.42
N THR A 139 -1.32 0.95 -15.03
CA THR A 139 -0.32 1.84 -15.66
C THR A 139 0.73 1.09 -16.49
N VAL A 140 0.61 -0.23 -16.60
CA VAL A 140 1.46 -1.02 -17.50
C VAL A 140 1.11 -0.64 -18.95
N ALA A 141 2.14 -0.39 -19.76
CA ALA A 141 1.98 -0.11 -21.18
C ALA A 141 1.37 -1.33 -21.89
N SER A 142 0.30 -1.11 -22.64
CA SER A 142 -0.32 -2.10 -23.52
C SER A 142 0.04 -1.81 -24.98
N GLU A 143 -0.04 -2.81 -25.86
CA GLU A 143 0.17 -2.60 -27.31
C GLU A 143 -0.91 -1.72 -27.96
N GLU A 144 -2.02 -1.49 -27.25
CA GLU A 144 -3.17 -0.68 -27.69
C GLU A 144 -3.09 0.77 -27.17
N ASP A 145 -2.11 1.10 -26.33
CA ASP A 145 -1.97 2.44 -25.76
C ASP A 145 -1.36 3.40 -26.79
N ASP A 146 -2.11 4.44 -27.14
CA ASP A 146 -1.58 5.56 -27.92
C ASP A 146 -0.56 6.39 -27.10
N GLU A 147 0.27 7.17 -27.81
CA GLU A 147 1.35 7.99 -27.20
C GLU A 147 0.85 8.88 -26.05
N VAL A 148 -0.35 9.46 -26.20
CA VAL A 148 -0.99 10.29 -25.15
C VAL A 148 -1.30 9.46 -23.90
N VAL A 149 -1.80 8.24 -24.06
CA VAL A 149 -2.11 7.34 -22.93
C VAL A 149 -0.84 6.94 -22.20
N LEU A 150 0.24 6.65 -22.92
CA LEU A 150 1.54 6.34 -22.33
C LEU A 150 2.09 7.53 -21.52
N MET A 151 1.97 8.75 -22.05
CA MET A 151 2.35 9.97 -21.32
C MET A 151 1.51 10.19 -20.06
N ILE A 152 0.19 9.95 -20.13
CA ILE A 152 -0.70 10.03 -18.95
C ILE A 152 -0.25 9.02 -17.89
N LYS A 153 -0.05 7.75 -18.26
CA LYS A 153 0.39 6.68 -17.35
C LYS A 153 1.75 7.00 -16.72
N GLU A 154 2.71 7.49 -17.49
CA GLU A 154 4.03 7.89 -16.98
C GLU A 154 3.91 9.03 -15.96
N LEU A 155 3.11 10.06 -16.27
CA LEU A 155 2.93 11.20 -15.38
C LEU A 155 2.20 10.83 -14.09
N LEU A 156 1.23 9.91 -14.18
CA LEU A 156 0.54 9.34 -13.03
C LEU A 156 1.55 8.64 -12.10
N ASP A 157 2.38 7.75 -12.63
CA ASP A 157 3.32 6.96 -11.83
C ASP A 157 4.49 7.78 -11.28
N THR A 158 5.01 8.74 -12.04
CA THR A 158 6.24 9.46 -11.69
C THR A 158 6.02 10.70 -10.84
N ARG A 159 4.83 11.34 -10.90
CA ARG A 159 4.57 12.60 -10.20
C ARG A 159 3.30 12.60 -9.38
N ILE A 160 2.17 12.17 -9.95
CA ILE A 160 0.88 12.28 -9.27
C ILE A 160 0.80 11.31 -8.09
N ARG A 161 0.98 10.01 -8.33
CA ARG A 161 0.83 8.97 -7.33
C ARG A 161 1.76 9.14 -6.13
N PRO A 162 3.05 9.52 -6.28
CA PRO A 162 3.90 9.84 -5.14
C PRO A 162 3.27 10.89 -4.20
N THR A 163 2.77 12.00 -4.73
CA THR A 163 2.11 13.04 -3.92
C THR A 163 0.79 12.55 -3.31
N VAL A 164 -0.01 11.79 -4.04
CA VAL A 164 -1.28 11.25 -3.50
C VAL A 164 -1.03 10.23 -2.38
N GLN A 165 0.02 9.43 -2.49
CA GLN A 165 0.40 8.45 -1.46
C GLN A 165 1.01 9.11 -0.23
N GLU A 166 1.68 10.27 -0.37
CA GLU A 166 2.05 11.11 0.77
C GLU A 166 0.81 11.47 1.60
N ASP A 167 -0.28 11.85 0.93
CA ASP A 167 -1.59 12.17 1.54
C ASP A 167 -2.40 10.93 1.98
N GLY A 168 -1.87 9.72 1.80
CA GLY A 168 -2.47 8.47 2.29
C GLY A 168 -3.53 7.86 1.38
N GLY A 169 -3.56 8.21 0.10
CA GLY A 169 -4.43 7.62 -0.92
C GLY A 169 -3.66 7.11 -2.13
N ASP A 170 -4.38 6.84 -3.22
CA ASP A 170 -3.81 6.55 -4.54
C ASP A 170 -4.84 6.85 -5.63
N VAL A 171 -4.40 6.80 -6.89
CA VAL A 171 -5.27 6.88 -8.05
C VAL A 171 -5.04 5.70 -8.98
N ILE A 172 -6.13 5.19 -9.56
CA ILE A 172 -6.14 4.11 -10.55
C ILE A 172 -6.57 4.69 -11.89
N TYR A 173 -5.76 4.51 -12.92
CA TYR A 173 -6.13 4.89 -14.28
C TYR A 173 -7.25 3.99 -14.80
N LYS A 174 -8.31 4.58 -15.37
CA LYS A 174 -9.47 3.85 -15.90
C LYS A 174 -9.67 4.03 -17.39
N GLY A 175 -9.14 5.08 -17.99
CA GLY A 175 -9.22 5.30 -19.43
C GLY A 175 -9.00 6.75 -19.81
N PHE A 176 -8.90 6.99 -21.11
CA PHE A 176 -8.81 8.31 -21.70
C PHE A 176 -9.60 8.31 -23.01
N GLU A 177 -10.60 9.17 -23.10
CA GLU A 177 -11.50 9.29 -24.27
C GLU A 177 -11.98 10.73 -24.38
N ASP A 178 -12.06 11.27 -25.60
CA ASP A 178 -12.53 12.63 -25.89
C ASP A 178 -11.90 13.73 -25.02
N GLY A 179 -10.58 13.62 -24.75
CA GLY A 179 -9.85 14.58 -23.91
C GLY A 179 -10.10 14.43 -22.41
N ILE A 180 -10.89 13.43 -21.97
CA ILE A 180 -11.24 13.21 -20.57
C ILE A 180 -10.47 12.01 -20.00
N VAL A 181 -9.67 12.26 -18.96
CA VAL A 181 -8.98 11.21 -18.20
C VAL A 181 -9.89 10.70 -17.09
N ARG A 182 -10.22 9.40 -17.12
CA ARG A 182 -11.00 8.73 -16.08
C ARG A 182 -10.09 8.12 -15.03
N LEU A 183 -10.31 8.47 -13.76
CA LEU A 183 -9.53 7.97 -12.61
C LEU A 183 -10.44 7.43 -11.52
N LYS A 184 -10.08 6.31 -10.89
CA LYS A 184 -10.66 5.87 -9.63
C LYS A 184 -9.77 6.31 -8.47
N LEU A 185 -10.33 7.05 -7.52
CA LEU A 185 -9.63 7.48 -6.31
C LEU A 185 -9.68 6.39 -5.23
N GLN A 186 -8.64 6.27 -4.41
CA GLN A 186 -8.52 5.27 -3.34
C GLN A 186 -7.99 5.86 -2.03
N GLY A 187 -8.20 5.15 -0.92
CA GLY A 187 -7.70 5.54 0.40
C GLY A 187 -8.31 6.84 0.91
N SER A 188 -7.47 7.74 1.45
CA SER A 188 -7.93 9.02 2.04
C SER A 188 -8.68 9.92 1.06
N CYS A 189 -8.56 9.68 -0.24
CA CYS A 189 -9.08 10.53 -1.30
C CYS A 189 -10.57 10.32 -1.63
N THR A 190 -11.29 9.43 -0.93
CA THR A 190 -12.64 8.99 -1.35
C THR A 190 -13.79 9.44 -0.45
N SER A 191 -13.52 9.86 0.79
CA SER A 191 -14.56 10.02 1.82
C SER A 191 -14.84 11.45 2.25
N CYS A 192 -14.16 12.45 1.68
CA CYS A 192 -14.36 13.87 1.99
C CYS A 192 -14.53 14.71 0.70
N PRO A 193 -15.68 15.39 0.50
CA PRO A 193 -15.93 16.18 -0.71
C PRO A 193 -14.89 17.25 -1.02
N SER A 194 -14.38 17.94 0.01
CA SER A 194 -13.36 18.97 -0.17
C SER A 194 -12.04 18.37 -0.66
N SER A 195 -11.58 17.28 -0.06
CA SER A 195 -10.35 16.59 -0.47
C SER A 195 -10.46 16.04 -1.90
N ILE A 196 -11.63 15.50 -2.28
CA ILE A 196 -11.90 15.01 -3.64
C ILE A 196 -11.76 16.14 -4.67
N ILE A 197 -12.43 17.27 -4.42
CA ILE A 197 -12.41 18.41 -5.36
C ILE A 197 -10.99 18.96 -5.52
N THR A 198 -10.28 19.20 -4.40
CA THR A 198 -8.92 19.73 -4.44
C THR A 198 -7.96 18.79 -5.16
N LEU A 199 -8.03 17.49 -4.87
CA LEU A 199 -7.17 16.50 -5.51
C LEU A 199 -7.46 16.42 -7.01
N LYS A 200 -8.73 16.31 -7.39
CA LYS A 200 -9.16 16.25 -8.80
C LYS A 200 -8.65 17.46 -9.58
N SER A 201 -8.83 18.67 -9.04
CA SER A 201 -8.33 19.90 -9.68
C SER A 201 -6.80 19.92 -9.76
N GLY A 202 -6.09 19.46 -8.73
CA GLY A 202 -4.63 19.35 -8.74
C GLY A 202 -4.11 18.41 -9.83
N ILE A 203 -4.73 17.23 -9.95
CA ILE A 203 -4.40 16.25 -10.99
C ILE A 203 -4.70 16.81 -12.38
N GLN A 204 -5.89 17.38 -12.57
CA GLN A 204 -6.29 17.96 -13.85
C GLN A 204 -5.32 19.06 -14.31
N ASN A 205 -4.99 20.01 -13.44
CA ASN A 205 -4.06 21.09 -13.77
C ASN A 205 -2.68 20.57 -14.17
N MET A 206 -2.19 19.52 -13.50
CA MET A 206 -0.90 18.91 -13.81
C MET A 206 -0.94 18.19 -15.16
N LEU A 207 -1.98 17.38 -15.41
CA LEU A 207 -2.14 16.69 -16.69
C LEU A 207 -2.24 17.68 -17.86
N GLN A 208 -3.11 18.70 -17.74
CA GLN A 208 -3.28 19.75 -18.76
C GLN A 208 -1.99 20.53 -19.04
N PHE A 209 -1.13 20.72 -18.03
CA PHE A 209 0.14 21.43 -18.21
C PHE A 209 1.15 20.63 -19.05
N TYR A 210 1.19 19.31 -18.87
CA TYR A 210 2.15 18.44 -19.57
C TYR A 210 1.60 17.81 -20.84
N ILE A 211 0.28 17.68 -20.96
CA ILE A 211 -0.43 16.95 -22.02
C ILE A 211 -1.59 17.82 -22.53
N PRO A 212 -1.36 18.66 -23.56
CA PRO A 212 -2.36 19.59 -24.09
C PRO A 212 -3.66 18.95 -24.58
N GLU A 213 -3.63 17.66 -24.92
CA GLU A 213 -4.78 16.86 -25.34
C GLU A 213 -5.75 16.54 -24.20
N VAL A 214 -5.31 16.66 -22.94
CA VAL A 214 -6.19 16.48 -21.79
C VAL A 214 -7.01 17.75 -21.60
N GLU A 215 -8.33 17.64 -21.74
CA GLU A 215 -9.29 18.71 -21.47
C GLU A 215 -9.86 18.63 -20.06
N GLY A 216 -9.94 17.43 -19.47
CA GLY A 216 -10.54 17.24 -18.16
C GLY A 216 -10.17 15.92 -17.47
N VAL A 217 -10.54 15.84 -16.20
CA VAL A 217 -10.45 14.61 -15.40
C VAL A 217 -11.84 14.30 -14.85
N GLU A 218 -12.20 13.02 -14.81
CA GLU A 218 -13.42 12.53 -14.19
C GLU A 218 -13.12 11.41 -13.20
N GLN A 219 -13.86 11.41 -12.10
CA GLN A 219 -13.77 10.34 -11.11
C GLN A 219 -14.76 9.25 -11.49
N VAL A 220 -14.26 8.02 -11.54
CA VAL A 220 -15.06 6.80 -11.72
C VAL A 220 -15.27 6.15 -10.36
N THR A 221 -16.50 5.74 -10.08
CA THR A 221 -16.89 5.00 -8.88
C THR A 221 -17.16 3.53 -9.21
N GLU A 222 -17.29 2.67 -8.18
CA GLU A 222 -17.49 1.23 -8.39
C GLU A 222 -18.78 0.91 -9.14
N ASP A 223 -19.78 1.80 -9.07
CA ASP A 223 -21.05 1.69 -9.80
C ASP A 223 -20.89 1.90 -11.32
N ASP A 224 -19.81 2.58 -11.74
CA ASP A 224 -19.54 2.91 -13.13
C ASP A 224 -18.76 1.78 -13.86
N ASP A 225 -17.96 0.99 -13.12
CA ASP A 225 -17.17 -0.14 -13.65
C ASP A 225 -18.07 -1.31 -14.14
N GLU A 226 -19.31 -1.42 -13.66
CA GLU A 226 -20.27 -2.45 -14.08
C GLU A 226 -20.91 -2.16 -15.44
N MET A 227 -20.98 -0.88 -15.86
CA MET A 227 -21.60 -0.50 -17.13
C MET A 227 -20.69 -0.76 -18.34
N GLU A 228 -19.37 -0.59 -18.21
CA GLU A 228 -18.44 -0.84 -19.33
C GLU A 228 -18.29 -2.34 -19.66
N LYS A 229 -18.39 -3.23 -18.67
CA LYS A 229 -18.34 -4.68 -18.92
C LYS A 229 -19.60 -5.22 -19.60
N GLY A 230 -20.73 -4.51 -19.48
CA GLY A 230 -21.97 -4.86 -20.18
C GLY A 230 -21.95 -4.51 -21.66
N ALA A 231 -21.28 -3.41 -22.04
CA ALA A 231 -21.26 -2.90 -23.41
C ALA A 231 -20.38 -3.70 -24.38
N ASN A 232 -19.34 -4.37 -23.88
CA ASN A 232 -18.44 -5.21 -24.71
C ASN A 232 -18.87 -6.70 -24.79
N SER A 233 -20.11 -7.03 -24.38
CA SER A 233 -20.62 -8.41 -24.38
C SER A 233 -21.86 -8.65 -25.24
N THR A 234 -22.29 -7.68 -26.05
CA THR A 234 -23.47 -7.82 -26.95
C THR A 234 -23.09 -7.68 -28.42
#